data_AF-A0A418VEI7-F1
#
_entry.id   AF-A0A418VEI7-F1
#
_cell.length_a   1.000
_cell.length_b   1.000
_cell.length_c   1.000
_cell.angle_alpha   90.00
_cell.angle_beta   90.00
_cell.angle_gamma   90.00
#
_symmetry.space_group_name_H-M   'P 1'
#
loop_
_entity.id
_entity.type
_entity.pdbx_description
1 polymer ?
#
loop_
_entity_poly.entity_id
_entity_poly.type
_entity_poly.pdbx_seq_one_letter_code
_entity_poly.pdbx_strand_id
1 'polypeptide(L)'
;MNEKTTALKTAIRSRLQARPVPAEDSERARALRYATAPEMFVPVLSTRFGPGYARRLRRELVPVYQATHALLHRLSYAQRLTPADLQDAVANWQRADHYLARARRLPRTYAGARARLIARDNESVAREVLEVLAARLNRAA
;
A
#
# COMPACT_ATOMS: atom_id res chain seq x y z
N MET A 1 -33.82 -6.13 -30.70
CA MET A 1 -32.84 -5.67 -29.69
C MET A 1 -33.13 -6.43 -28.38
N ASN A 2 -32.15 -7.18 -27.87
CA ASN A 2 -32.37 -8.21 -26.85
C ASN A 2 -32.65 -7.65 -25.44
N GLU A 3 -33.91 -7.67 -25.01
CA GLU A 3 -34.37 -7.26 -23.67
C GLU A 3 -33.60 -7.97 -22.53
N LYS A 4 -33.09 -9.18 -22.79
CA LYS A 4 -32.29 -9.97 -21.85
C LYS A 4 -30.95 -9.32 -21.49
N THR A 5 -30.30 -8.59 -22.41
CA THR A 5 -29.03 -7.91 -22.09
C THR A 5 -29.25 -6.62 -21.33
N THR A 6 -30.40 -5.96 -21.51
CA THR A 6 -30.79 -4.79 -20.73
C THR A 6 -31.10 -5.18 -19.28
N ALA A 7 -31.86 -6.26 -19.07
CA ALA A 7 -32.15 -6.79 -17.73
C ALA A 7 -30.88 -7.23 -16.98
N LEU A 8 -29.94 -7.90 -17.66
CA LEU A 8 -28.68 -8.32 -17.06
C LEU A 8 -27.79 -7.12 -16.65
N LYS A 9 -27.73 -6.08 -17.50
CA LYS A 9 -26.99 -4.84 -17.17
C LYS A 9 -27.62 -4.12 -15.97
N THR A 10 -28.95 -4.08 -15.88
CA THR A 10 -29.67 -3.49 -14.74
C THR A 10 -29.47 -4.28 -13.44
N ALA A 11 -29.46 -5.61 -13.52
CA ALA A 11 -29.20 -6.50 -12.38
C ALA A 11 -27.76 -6.41 -11.86
N ILE A 12 -26.77 -6.27 -12.76
CA ILE A 12 -25.37 -6.06 -12.37
C ILE A 12 -25.17 -4.67 -11.75
N ARG A 13 -25.81 -3.64 -12.31
CA ARG A 13 -25.73 -2.25 -11.81
C ARG A 13 -26.32 -2.13 -10.40
N SER A 14 -27.47 -2.75 -10.15
CA SER A 14 -28.12 -2.76 -8.83
C SER A 14 -27.31 -3.56 -7.80
N ARG A 15 -26.71 -4.69 -8.17
CA ARG A 15 -25.80 -5.45 -7.27
C ARG A 15 -24.50 -4.72 -6.94
N LEU A 16 -23.95 -3.92 -7.86
CA LEU A 16 -22.78 -3.10 -7.61
C LEU A 16 -23.08 -1.89 -6.72
N GLN A 17 -24.30 -1.35 -6.78
CA GLN A 17 -24.76 -0.25 -5.91
C GLN A 17 -25.16 -0.73 -4.51
N ALA A 18 -25.61 -1.98 -4.37
CA ALA A 18 -26.06 -2.56 -3.10
C ALA A 18 -24.93 -3.17 -2.24
N ARG A 19 -23.67 -3.18 -2.72
CA ARG A 19 -22.55 -3.59 -1.87
C ARG A 19 -22.21 -2.45 -0.91
N PRO A 20 -22.38 -2.62 0.42
CA PRO A 20 -21.86 -1.64 1.36
C PRO A 20 -20.35 -1.55 1.13
N VAL A 21 -19.89 -0.37 0.72
CA VAL A 21 -18.45 -0.08 0.67
C VAL A 21 -17.96 -0.20 2.11
N PRO A 22 -17.04 -1.12 2.43
CA PRO A 22 -16.56 -1.27 3.79
C PRO A 22 -16.05 0.09 4.28
N ALA A 23 -16.32 0.45 5.53
CA ALA A 23 -16.03 1.80 6.06
C ALA A 23 -14.56 2.21 5.86
N GLU A 24 -13.63 1.26 5.89
CA GLU A 24 -12.20 1.46 5.60
C GLU A 24 -11.92 1.88 4.15
N ASP A 25 -12.62 1.31 3.17
CA ASP A 25 -12.53 1.73 1.77
C ASP A 25 -13.07 3.16 1.61
N SER A 26 -14.06 3.54 2.43
CA SER A 26 -14.62 4.89 2.42
C SER A 26 -13.65 5.92 2.99
N GLU A 27 -12.91 5.61 4.07
CA GLU A 27 -11.90 6.51 4.64
C GLU A 27 -10.66 6.61 3.76
N ARG A 28 -10.14 5.48 3.24
CA ARG A 28 -9.04 5.49 2.27
C ARG A 28 -9.41 6.27 1.02
N ALA A 29 -10.63 6.09 0.48
CA ALA A 29 -11.10 6.85 -0.67
C ALA A 29 -11.27 8.34 -0.35
N ARG A 30 -11.76 8.69 0.85
CA ARG A 30 -11.93 10.08 1.30
C ARG A 30 -10.58 10.77 1.46
N ALA A 31 -9.62 10.15 2.14
CA ALA A 31 -8.26 10.65 2.29
C ALA A 31 -7.57 10.84 0.93
N LEU A 32 -7.81 9.92 -0.02
CA LEU A 32 -7.29 10.05 -1.38
C LEU A 32 -7.93 11.23 -2.12
N ARG A 33 -9.26 11.39 -2.08
CA ARG A 33 -9.97 12.52 -2.70
C ARG A 33 -9.49 13.85 -2.13
N TYR A 34 -9.38 13.95 -0.80
CA TYR A 34 -8.83 15.13 -0.15
C TYR A 34 -7.42 15.41 -0.64
N ALA A 35 -6.52 14.40 -0.68
CA ALA A 35 -5.15 14.56 -1.15
C ALA A 35 -5.01 14.93 -2.64
N THR A 36 -6.09 14.85 -3.42
CA THR A 36 -6.11 15.09 -4.88
C THR A 36 -7.06 16.19 -5.31
N ALA A 37 -7.55 17.01 -4.36
CA ALA A 37 -8.43 18.14 -4.67
C ALA A 37 -7.77 19.09 -5.70
N PRO A 38 -8.54 19.66 -6.64
CA PRO A 38 -8.03 20.42 -7.80
C PRO A 38 -7.12 21.61 -7.41
N GLU A 39 -7.30 22.17 -6.23
CA GLU A 39 -6.51 23.30 -5.72
C GLU A 39 -5.13 22.90 -5.17
N MET A 40 -4.77 21.61 -5.16
CA MET A 40 -3.55 21.12 -4.51
C MET A 40 -2.46 20.61 -5.45
N PHE A 41 -2.61 20.78 -6.77
CA PHE A 41 -1.50 20.61 -7.69
C PHE A 41 -0.51 21.76 -7.47
N VAL A 42 0.63 21.48 -6.85
CA VAL A 42 1.73 22.45 -6.72
C VAL A 42 2.74 22.17 -7.84
N PRO A 43 2.70 22.92 -8.97
CA PRO A 43 3.57 22.65 -10.12
C PRO A 43 5.05 22.68 -9.77
N VAL A 44 5.45 23.51 -8.80
CA VAL A 44 6.85 23.78 -8.41
C VAL A 44 7.62 22.53 -7.94
N LEU A 45 6.95 21.54 -7.32
CA LEU A 45 7.59 20.30 -6.91
C LEU A 45 7.52 19.20 -7.97
N SER A 46 6.55 19.28 -8.89
CA SER A 46 6.41 18.31 -9.97
C SER A 46 7.51 18.42 -11.03
N THR A 47 8.10 19.60 -11.22
CA THR A 47 9.21 19.84 -12.16
C THR A 47 10.54 19.24 -11.71
N ARG A 48 10.75 19.05 -10.39
CA ARG A 48 11.97 18.40 -9.85
C ARG A 48 12.03 16.90 -10.14
N PHE A 49 10.89 16.28 -10.41
CA PHE A 49 10.81 14.85 -10.68
C PHE A 49 10.42 14.64 -12.14
N GLY A 50 11.28 13.99 -12.93
CA GLY A 50 10.99 13.73 -14.34
C GLY A 50 9.64 13.04 -14.56
N PRO A 51 9.04 13.18 -15.76
CA PRO A 51 7.72 12.65 -16.05
C PRO A 51 7.60 11.16 -15.69
N GLY A 52 6.49 10.80 -15.06
CA GLY A 52 6.19 9.42 -14.65
C GLY A 52 6.96 8.90 -13.44
N TYR A 53 7.75 9.72 -12.73
CA TYR A 53 8.52 9.29 -11.55
C TYR A 53 7.66 8.59 -10.50
N ALA A 54 6.50 9.15 -10.14
CA ALA A 54 5.59 8.52 -9.18
C ALA A 54 5.10 7.13 -9.62
N ARG A 55 4.92 6.92 -10.94
CA ARG A 55 4.53 5.63 -11.50
C ARG A 55 5.68 4.62 -11.48
N ARG A 56 6.92 5.06 -11.78
CA ARG A 56 8.13 4.23 -11.66
C ARG A 56 8.35 3.81 -10.21
N LEU A 57 8.32 4.77 -9.28
CA LEU A 57 8.43 4.53 -7.85
C LEU A 57 7.35 3.56 -7.34
N ARG A 58 6.11 3.69 -7.82
CA ARG A 58 5.05 2.72 -7.48
C ARG A 58 5.38 1.31 -7.99
N ARG A 59 5.95 1.16 -9.19
CA ARG A 59 6.36 -0.15 -9.71
C ARG A 59 7.49 -0.77 -8.89
N GLU A 60 8.41 0.06 -8.39
CA GLU A 60 9.48 -0.37 -7.46
C GLU A 60 8.93 -0.75 -6.07
N LEU A 61 7.92 -0.01 -5.58
CA LEU A 61 7.29 -0.22 -4.27
C LEU A 61 6.47 -1.51 -4.19
N VAL A 62 5.76 -1.88 -5.25
CA VAL A 62 4.83 -3.02 -5.23
C VAL A 62 5.51 -4.35 -4.87
N PRO A 63 6.67 -4.71 -5.47
CA PRO A 63 7.41 -5.91 -5.07
C PRO A 63 7.85 -5.90 -3.60
N VAL A 64 8.28 -4.75 -3.08
CA VAL A 64 8.69 -4.62 -1.67
C VAL A 64 7.51 -4.79 -0.72
N TYR A 65 6.37 -4.22 -1.09
CA TYR A 65 5.10 -4.43 -0.38
C TYR A 65 4.73 -5.91 -0.36
N GLN A 66 4.75 -6.57 -1.52
CA GLN A 66 4.44 -7.99 -1.62
C GLN A 66 5.41 -8.86 -0.81
N ALA A 67 6.70 -8.58 -0.83
CA ALA A 67 7.71 -9.30 -0.05
C ALA A 67 7.48 -9.16 1.47
N THR A 68 7.14 -7.95 1.93
CA THR A 68 6.85 -7.69 3.35
C THR A 68 5.60 -8.43 3.81
N HIS A 69 4.52 -8.38 3.03
CA HIS A 69 3.29 -9.10 3.36
C HIS A 69 3.43 -10.62 3.22
N ALA A 70 4.22 -11.11 2.26
CA ALA A 70 4.55 -12.53 2.17
C ALA A 70 5.33 -13.02 3.39
N LEU A 71 6.27 -12.20 3.89
CA LEU A 71 6.99 -12.48 5.13
C LEU A 71 6.05 -12.51 6.33
N LEU A 72 5.19 -11.49 6.50
CA LEU A 72 4.18 -11.47 7.57
C LEU A 72 3.29 -12.71 7.52
N HIS A 73 2.79 -13.07 6.33
CA HIS A 73 1.98 -14.27 6.13
C HIS A 73 2.74 -15.53 6.54
N ARG A 74 3.99 -15.71 6.09
CA ARG A 74 4.85 -16.83 6.50
C ARG A 74 5.01 -16.90 8.02
N LEU A 75 5.30 -15.77 8.67
CA LEU A 75 5.53 -15.69 10.11
C LEU A 75 4.27 -15.94 10.95
N SER A 76 3.09 -15.65 10.38
CA SER A 76 1.80 -15.89 11.05
C SER A 76 1.55 -17.38 11.31
N TYR A 77 2.06 -18.26 10.44
CA TYR A 77 1.90 -19.71 10.54
C TYR A 77 3.19 -20.44 10.94
N ALA A 78 4.31 -19.74 11.09
CA ALA A 78 5.59 -20.34 11.43
C ALA A 78 5.59 -20.84 12.89
N GLN A 79 5.85 -22.13 13.09
CA GLN A 79 6.04 -22.74 14.42
C GLN A 79 7.43 -22.45 14.99
N ARG A 80 8.42 -22.23 14.13
CA ARG A 80 9.81 -21.92 14.50
C ARG A 80 10.31 -20.78 13.63
N LEU A 81 11.09 -19.89 14.24
CA LEU A 81 11.75 -18.80 13.56
C LEU A 81 13.17 -19.22 13.19
N THR A 82 13.62 -18.83 12.00
CA THR A 82 14.98 -19.05 11.51
C THR A 82 15.75 -17.73 11.49
N PRO A 83 17.09 -17.75 11.56
CA PRO A 83 17.90 -16.54 11.37
C PRO A 83 17.64 -15.85 10.03
N ALA A 84 17.28 -16.61 8.98
CA ALA A 84 16.92 -16.07 7.68
C ALA A 84 15.65 -15.19 7.74
N ASP A 85 14.65 -15.56 8.57
CA ASP A 85 13.44 -14.75 8.75
C ASP A 85 13.77 -13.36 9.33
N LEU A 86 14.73 -13.30 10.25
CA LEU A 86 15.20 -12.04 10.84
C LEU A 86 15.94 -11.18 9.80
N GLN A 87 16.84 -11.79 9.02
CA GLN A 87 17.55 -11.10 7.95
C GLN A 87 16.57 -10.53 6.90
N ASP A 88 15.58 -11.33 6.49
CA ASP A 88 14.53 -10.91 5.56
C ASP A 88 13.69 -9.75 6.13
N ALA A 89 13.34 -9.80 7.42
CA ALA A 89 12.57 -8.75 8.08
C ALA A 89 13.33 -7.42 8.14
N VAL A 90 14.61 -7.46 8.53
CA VAL A 90 15.47 -6.27 8.60
C VAL A 90 15.66 -5.68 7.19
N ALA A 91 15.94 -6.51 6.19
CA ALA A 91 16.08 -6.06 4.81
C ALA A 91 14.78 -5.47 4.25
N ASN A 92 13.63 -6.06 4.56
CA ASN A 92 12.32 -5.52 4.17
C ASN A 92 12.04 -4.17 4.84
N TRP A 93 12.34 -4.03 6.13
CA TRP A 93 12.19 -2.78 6.85
C TRP A 93 13.07 -1.67 6.30
N GLN A 94 14.37 -1.94 6.07
CA GLN A 94 15.29 -0.96 5.47
C GLN A 94 14.81 -0.51 4.09
N ARG A 95 14.33 -1.44 3.25
CA ARG A 95 13.74 -1.10 1.95
C ARG A 95 12.46 -0.28 2.13
N ALA A 96 11.58 -0.64 3.06
CA ALA A 96 10.34 0.07 3.31
C ALA A 96 10.60 1.53 3.73
N ASP A 97 11.54 1.75 4.65
CA ASP A 97 11.95 3.09 5.09
C ASP A 97 12.56 3.91 3.94
N HIS A 98 13.47 3.31 3.16
CA HIS A 98 14.05 3.94 1.98
C HIS A 98 12.98 4.43 0.99
N TYR A 99 12.00 3.57 0.68
CA TYR A 99 10.93 3.92 -0.23
C TYR A 99 9.93 4.92 0.36
N LEU A 100 9.68 4.88 1.67
CA LEU A 100 8.88 5.89 2.36
C LEU A 100 9.54 7.27 2.28
N ALA A 101 10.85 7.36 2.52
CA ALA A 101 11.62 8.58 2.40
C ALA A 101 11.53 9.18 0.98
N ARG A 102 11.60 8.33 -0.06
CA ARG A 102 11.39 8.75 -1.46
C ARG A 102 9.95 9.19 -1.72
N ALA A 103 8.96 8.44 -1.22
CA ALA A 103 7.55 8.72 -1.45
C ALA A 103 7.10 10.03 -0.78
N ARG A 104 7.61 10.35 0.41
CA ARG A 104 7.33 11.61 1.13
C ARG A 104 7.67 12.86 0.32
N ARG A 105 8.66 12.77 -0.58
CA ARG A 105 9.08 13.88 -1.45
C ARG A 105 8.21 14.06 -2.69
N LEU A 106 7.30 13.13 -2.99
CA LEU A 106 6.46 13.22 -4.18
C LEU A 106 5.51 14.42 -4.09
N PRO A 107 5.16 15.04 -5.24
CA PRO A 107 4.14 16.08 -5.27
C PRO A 107 2.75 15.55 -4.86
N ARG A 108 1.84 16.45 -4.48
CA ARG A 108 0.46 16.13 -4.09
C ARG A 108 -0.43 15.86 -5.32
N THR A 109 -0.08 14.84 -6.09
CA THR A 109 -0.86 14.33 -7.23
C THR A 109 -1.54 13.01 -6.85
N TYR A 110 -2.52 12.55 -7.64
CA TYR A 110 -3.16 11.25 -7.44
C TYR A 110 -2.14 10.08 -7.40
N ALA A 111 -1.24 10.04 -8.38
CA ALA A 111 -0.20 9.01 -8.42
C ALA A 111 0.77 9.12 -7.22
N GLY A 112 1.13 10.34 -6.82
CA GLY A 112 1.97 10.59 -5.65
C GLY A 112 1.29 10.17 -4.35
N ALA A 113 0.00 10.48 -4.18
CA ALA A 113 -0.79 10.10 -3.02
C ALA A 113 -0.91 8.57 -2.90
N ARG A 114 -1.17 7.86 -4.01
CA ARG A 114 -1.20 6.39 -4.02
C ARG A 114 0.15 5.78 -3.64
N ALA A 115 1.25 6.30 -4.17
CA ALA A 115 2.59 5.81 -3.83
C ALA A 115 2.93 6.06 -2.35
N ARG A 116 2.62 7.24 -1.81
CA ARG A 116 2.79 7.55 -0.37
C ARG A 116 1.97 6.63 0.52
N LEU A 117 0.72 6.37 0.16
CA LEU A 117 -0.15 5.48 0.93
C LEU A 117 0.45 4.08 1.01
N ILE A 118 0.83 3.50 -0.13
CA ILE A 118 1.45 2.16 -0.19
C ILE A 118 2.77 2.13 0.61
N ALA A 119 3.61 3.15 0.47
CA ALA A 119 4.89 3.20 1.18
C ALA A 119 4.70 3.29 2.71
N ARG A 120 3.73 4.07 3.17
CA ARG A 120 3.41 4.21 4.60
C ARG A 120 2.82 2.93 5.17
N ASP A 121 1.90 2.31 4.44
CA ASP A 121 1.30 1.02 4.81
C ASP A 121 2.41 -0.04 4.95
N ASN A 122 3.30 -0.13 3.96
CA ASN A 122 4.39 -1.08 3.97
C ASN A 122 5.38 -0.87 5.13
N GLU A 123 5.77 0.38 5.41
CA GLU A 123 6.69 0.68 6.52
C GLU A 123 6.06 0.35 7.88
N SER A 124 4.77 0.65 8.07
CA SER A 124 4.03 0.27 9.28
C SER A 124 4.04 -1.26 9.48
N VAL A 125 3.73 -2.03 8.44
CA VAL A 125 3.74 -3.49 8.50
C VAL A 125 5.14 -4.05 8.72
N ALA A 126 6.15 -3.51 8.03
CA ALA A 126 7.53 -3.97 8.18
C ALA A 126 8.05 -3.76 9.61
N ARG A 127 7.65 -2.64 10.24
CA ARG A 127 7.96 -2.37 11.64
C ARG A 127 7.25 -3.35 12.58
N GLU A 128 5.95 -3.59 12.38
CA GLU A 128 5.18 -4.55 13.17
C GLU A 128 5.79 -5.96 13.10
N VAL A 129 6.22 -6.39 11.91
CA VAL A 129 6.91 -7.68 11.72
C VAL A 129 8.18 -7.77 12.56
N LEU A 130 9.01 -6.72 12.60
CA LEU A 130 10.21 -6.68 13.44
C LEU A 130 9.88 -6.75 14.93
N GLU A 131 8.85 -6.01 15.37
CA GLU A 131 8.41 -6.01 16.76
C GLU A 131 7.90 -7.39 17.19
N VAL A 132 7.12 -8.08 16.34
CA VAL A 132 6.67 -9.46 16.59
C VAL A 132 7.83 -10.43 16.66
N LEU A 133 8.81 -10.32 15.76
CA LEU A 133 10.00 -11.17 15.77
C LEU A 133 10.83 -10.97 17.04
N ALA A 134 11.10 -9.72 17.41
CA ALA A 134 11.84 -9.40 18.64
C ALA A 134 11.12 -9.94 19.88
N ALA A 135 9.80 -9.75 19.96
CA ALA A 135 9.00 -10.25 21.08
C ALA A 135 8.98 -11.79 21.17
N ARG A 136 8.99 -12.49 20.02
CA ARG A 136 9.06 -13.96 19.99
C ARG A 136 10.44 -14.49 20.38
N LEU A 137 11.52 -13.86 19.90
CA LEU A 137 12.88 -14.23 20.26
C LEU A 137 13.14 -14.05 21.76
N ASN A 138 12.67 -12.94 22.35
CA ASN A 138 12.82 -12.67 23.78
C ASN A 138 12.04 -13.63 24.69
N ARG A 139 10.97 -14.26 24.19
CA ARG A 139 10.22 -15.28 24.95
C ARG A 139 10.84 -16.68 24.88
N ALA A 140 11.68 -16.92 23.88
CA ALA A 140 12.34 -18.21 23.68
C ALA A 140 13.72 -18.30 24.35
N ALA A 141 14.27 -17.16 24.80
CA ALA A 141 15.49 -17.05 25.59
C ALA A 141 15.17 -17.12 27.09
#